data_AF-A0A8T2C0I7-F1
#
_entry.id   AF-A0A8T2C0I7-F1
#
_cell.length_a   1.000
_cell.length_b   1.000
_cell.length_c   1.000
_cell.angle_alpha   90.00
_cell.angle_beta   90.00
_cell.angle_gamma   90.00
#
_symmetry.space_group_name_H-M   'P 1'
#
loop_
_entity.id
_entity.type
_entity.pdbx_description
1 polymer ?
#
loop_
_entity_poly.entity_id
_entity_poly.type
_entity_poly.pdbx_seq_one_letter_code
_entity_poly.pdbx_strand_id
1 'polypeptide(L)'
;MMQRLGRYAIKNLLSRRSPLIRFAGALTTPELNDTLHSRVMALEGKRKKVTPPLDEWLKQGKEINPTDLRVLISALCESQRFNHALQVSEWITKRGIFDLSTEDLASRLYLVEISSGLKEAEKFFKTIPENMRDDSVYISLLRLYTKSKKTRHEAEATYQTMREQNMLLKPYPYYSMISLYALLGEKNMIDEILRQMKENGVEHDKNLTANNVLKAYASVPDVEAMEKFLVGLEDEDPPFQLAWKTGISIAKAYLKGGSSKKAVVMLRRTELVVDTKSKDSANKVLMKMYGDAGAKLDESRLYRLIYLNSKKGKRMRAYKSKESDGGVSYYGDSYYPIFLCGGGCGGGCGGGDGDGDGDSGVGDVVGGDSGCDGNVGGGDVGGDDSGGGGCGGGGCGGCGGGGCGGGD
;
A
#
# COMPACT_ATOMS: atom_id res chain seq x y z
N MET A 1 13.62 -11.50 24.89
CA MET A 1 13.20 -10.16 24.44
C MET A 1 12.70 -10.22 22.98
N MET A 2 11.74 -11.12 22.69
CA MET A 2 11.32 -11.49 21.33
C MET A 2 9.81 -11.21 21.15
N GLN A 3 9.45 -9.96 20.83
CA GLN A 3 8.08 -9.55 20.45
C GLN A 3 8.09 -8.37 19.47
N ARG A 4 9.00 -8.38 18.48
CA ARG A 4 9.02 -7.37 17.40
C ARG A 4 9.44 -8.01 16.09
N LEU A 5 8.44 -8.38 15.28
CA LEU A 5 8.40 -8.15 13.82
C LEU A 5 7.07 -8.62 13.17
N GLY A 6 6.26 -9.41 13.89
CA GLY A 6 4.89 -9.78 13.50
C GLY A 6 3.83 -8.66 13.56
N ARG A 7 4.12 -7.41 13.13
CA ARG A 7 3.12 -6.31 13.04
C ARG A 7 3.39 -5.33 11.90
N TYR A 8 3.29 -5.80 10.65
CA TYR A 8 3.27 -4.92 9.46
C TYR A 8 1.98 -4.94 8.63
N ALA A 9 0.85 -5.22 9.29
CA ALA A 9 -0.46 -4.72 8.89
C ALA A 9 -1.32 -4.45 10.13
N ILE A 10 -1.89 -3.23 10.21
CA ILE A 10 -2.90 -2.77 11.19
C ILE A 10 -2.37 -2.33 12.60
N LYS A 11 -2.68 -1.06 12.95
CA LYS A 11 -2.67 -0.35 14.27
C LYS A 11 -1.36 0.29 14.83
N ASN A 12 -1.13 1.54 14.39
CA ASN A 12 -0.78 2.76 15.16
C ASN A 12 -0.35 2.67 16.65
N LEU A 13 0.93 2.92 16.93
CA LEU A 13 1.53 3.51 18.15
C LEU A 13 2.96 3.94 17.73
N LEU A 14 3.52 5.13 17.98
CA LEU A 14 3.17 6.31 18.80
C LEU A 14 3.52 7.64 18.06
N SER A 15 2.92 8.76 18.47
CA SER A 15 3.56 10.08 18.43
C SER A 15 3.16 10.84 19.70
N ARG A 16 4.01 10.75 20.74
CA ARG A 16 3.95 11.71 21.84
C ARG A 16 4.63 12.98 21.35
N ARG A 17 3.85 14.00 20.98
CA ARG A 17 4.30 15.37 21.19
C ARG A 17 4.29 15.60 22.70
N SER A 18 5.43 15.34 23.33
CA SER A 18 5.74 15.96 24.63
C SER A 18 5.58 17.48 24.48
N PRO A 19 5.06 18.19 25.49
CA PRO A 19 5.16 19.64 25.52
C PRO A 19 6.64 20.04 25.38
N LEU A 20 6.90 21.14 24.66
CA LEU A 20 8.21 21.79 24.70
C LEU A 20 8.43 22.34 26.11
N ILE A 21 9.01 21.53 27.01
CA ILE A 21 9.63 22.05 28.21
C ILE A 21 10.84 22.85 27.73
N ARG A 22 10.69 24.18 27.69
CA ARG A 22 11.83 25.09 27.58
C ARG A 22 12.64 24.97 28.86
N PHE A 23 13.63 24.08 28.87
CA PHE A 23 14.75 24.24 29.79
C PHE A 23 15.49 25.51 29.40
N ALA A 24 15.80 26.34 30.41
CA ALA A 24 16.65 27.51 30.24
C ALA A 24 18.04 27.07 29.75
N GLY A 25 18.72 27.95 29.02
CA GLY A 25 19.88 27.58 28.20
C GLY A 25 21.01 26.90 28.97
N ALA A 26 21.28 25.65 28.60
CA ALA A 26 22.62 25.09 28.65
C ALA A 26 23.16 25.03 27.22
N LEU A 27 24.40 25.47 27.01
CA LEU A 27 25.06 25.43 25.70
C LEU A 27 25.19 23.97 25.24
N THR A 28 24.36 23.56 24.27
CA THR A 28 24.48 22.24 23.65
C THR A 28 25.70 22.21 22.75
N THR A 29 26.79 21.61 23.21
CA THR A 29 27.91 21.25 22.33
C THR A 29 27.41 20.28 21.24
N PRO A 30 27.79 20.45 19.96
CA PRO A 30 27.25 19.65 18.86
C PRO A 30 27.51 18.14 18.97
N GLU A 31 28.51 17.75 19.76
CA GLU A 31 29.11 16.41 19.80
C GLU A 31 28.20 15.36 20.47
N LEU A 32 27.31 15.75 21.40
CA LEU A 32 26.48 14.79 22.14
C LEU A 32 25.28 14.21 21.36
N ASN A 33 24.89 14.81 20.24
CA ASN A 33 23.75 14.36 19.43
C ASN A 33 24.16 13.61 18.14
N ASP A 34 25.47 13.46 17.92
CA ASP A 34 26.05 12.88 16.70
C ASP A 34 25.98 11.34 16.69
N THR A 35 24.76 10.82 16.50
CA THR A 35 24.51 9.37 16.31
C THR A 35 24.37 9.03 14.81
N LEU A 36 24.71 7.80 14.43
CA LEU A 36 24.49 7.29 13.08
C LEU A 36 23.03 7.42 12.64
N HIS A 37 22.10 7.16 13.58
CA HIS A 37 20.68 7.35 13.38
C HIS A 37 20.33 8.83 13.08
N SER A 38 20.84 9.78 13.88
CA SER A 38 20.69 11.22 13.64
C SER A 38 21.19 11.62 12.24
N ARG A 39 22.42 11.21 11.87
CA ARG A 39 23.03 11.54 10.56
C ARG A 39 22.18 11.05 9.38
N VAL A 40 21.77 9.78 9.39
CA VAL A 40 20.99 9.20 8.28
C VAL A 40 19.56 9.73 8.25
N MET A 41 18.96 10.00 9.41
CA MET A 41 17.61 10.59 9.47
C MET A 41 17.61 12.05 9.01
N ALA A 42 18.67 12.83 9.29
CA ALA A 42 18.84 14.21 8.82
C ALA A 42 19.09 14.34 7.30
N LEU A 43 19.29 13.24 6.55
CA LEU A 43 19.38 13.29 5.08
C LEU A 43 18.03 13.66 4.44
N GLU A 44 17.78 14.95 4.33
CA GLU A 44 16.62 15.50 3.61
C GLU A 44 16.73 15.28 2.10
N GLY A 45 15.71 14.62 1.54
CA GLY A 45 15.58 14.33 0.11
C GLY A 45 15.72 12.83 -0.23
N LYS A 46 14.68 12.25 -0.85
CA LYS A 46 14.59 10.83 -1.25
C LYS A 46 15.65 10.34 -2.27
N ARG A 47 16.47 11.27 -2.80
CA ARG A 47 17.50 11.00 -3.83
C ARG A 47 18.92 10.96 -3.27
N LYS A 48 19.16 11.39 -2.02
CA LYS A 48 20.50 11.34 -1.42
C LYS A 48 20.83 9.90 -1.04
N LYS A 49 21.99 9.41 -1.46
CA LYS A 49 22.47 8.08 -1.05
C LYS A 49 22.77 8.11 0.46
N VAL A 50 22.38 7.06 1.17
CA VAL A 50 22.71 6.91 2.60
C VAL A 50 24.06 6.24 2.83
N THR A 51 24.62 5.59 1.81
CA THR A 51 25.89 4.87 1.92
C THR A 51 27.11 5.73 2.25
N PRO A 52 27.26 7.00 1.78
CA PRO A 52 28.46 7.77 2.12
C PRO A 52 28.56 8.12 3.62
N PRO A 53 27.50 8.59 4.32
CA PRO A 53 27.56 8.77 5.77
C PRO A 53 27.76 7.48 6.59
N LEU A 54 27.28 6.32 6.09
CA LEU A 54 27.55 5.02 6.71
C LEU A 54 29.04 4.63 6.57
N ASP A 55 29.62 4.82 5.37
CA ASP A 55 31.04 4.59 5.11
C ASP A 55 31.94 5.56 5.89
N GLU A 56 31.53 6.81 6.06
CA GLU A 56 32.24 7.81 6.87
C GLU A 56 32.24 7.45 8.36
N TRP A 57 31.13 6.93 8.88
CA TRP A 57 31.04 6.47 10.27
C TRP A 57 32.03 5.33 10.57
N LEU A 58 32.15 4.36 9.64
CA LEU A 58 33.18 3.32 9.72
C LEU A 58 34.60 3.89 9.66
N LYS A 59 34.87 4.85 8.77
CA LYS A 59 36.20 5.50 8.66
C LYS A 59 36.59 6.26 9.93
N GLN A 60 35.61 6.75 10.70
CA GLN A 60 35.83 7.39 12.00
C GLN A 60 36.13 6.38 13.12
N GLY A 61 36.21 5.07 12.83
CA GLY A 61 36.48 4.02 13.81
C GLY A 61 35.34 3.82 14.83
N LYS A 62 34.17 4.42 14.59
CA LYS A 62 33.02 4.33 15.50
C LYS A 62 32.35 2.97 15.38
N GLU A 63 32.00 2.37 16.52
CA GLU A 63 31.27 1.11 16.55
C GLU A 63 29.93 1.18 15.80
N ILE A 64 29.51 0.02 15.29
CA ILE A 64 28.22 -0.20 14.66
C ILE A 64 27.58 -1.43 15.29
N ASN A 65 26.50 -1.22 16.03
CA ASN A 65 25.68 -2.30 16.59
C ASN A 65 24.65 -2.77 15.54
N PRO A 66 24.55 -4.08 15.24
CA PRO A 66 23.50 -4.63 14.36
C PRO A 66 22.07 -4.21 14.78
N THR A 67 21.82 -4.05 16.07
CA THR A 67 20.53 -3.62 16.62
C THR A 67 20.18 -2.20 16.18
N ASP A 68 21.14 -1.27 16.22
CA ASP A 68 20.93 0.13 15.87
C ASP A 68 20.64 0.28 14.37
N LEU A 69 21.27 -0.53 13.53
CA LEU A 69 20.99 -0.58 12.10
C LEU A 69 19.59 -1.15 11.79
N ARG A 70 19.15 -2.19 12.51
CA ARG A 70 17.76 -2.71 12.40
C ARG A 70 16.73 -1.68 12.86
N VAL A 71 17.02 -0.94 13.93
CA VAL A 71 16.19 0.19 14.41
C VAL A 71 16.16 1.32 13.37
N LEU A 72 17.29 1.67 12.76
CA LEU A 72 17.37 2.68 11.71
C LEU A 72 16.57 2.27 10.45
N ILE A 73 16.69 1.03 9.99
CA ILE A 73 15.87 0.48 8.90
C ILE A 73 14.38 0.60 9.25
N SER A 74 13.99 0.26 10.48
CA SER A 74 12.61 0.38 10.96
C SER A 74 12.11 1.83 10.96
N ALA A 75 12.90 2.78 11.49
CA ALA A 75 12.56 4.21 11.52
C ALA A 75 12.46 4.83 10.11
N LEU A 76 13.29 4.38 9.16
CA LEU A 76 13.19 4.75 7.76
C LEU A 76 11.90 4.20 7.11
N CYS A 77 11.50 2.97 7.42
CA CYS A 77 10.23 2.38 6.99
C CYS A 77 9.01 3.13 7.57
N GLU A 78 9.01 3.45 8.86
CA GLU A 78 7.97 4.28 9.50
C GLU A 78 7.86 5.67 8.85
N SER A 79 9.00 6.24 8.45
CA SER A 79 9.09 7.51 7.72
C SER A 79 8.82 7.39 6.21
N GLN A 80 8.42 6.21 5.71
CA GLN A 80 8.17 5.92 4.29
C GLN A 80 9.38 6.18 3.36
N ARG A 81 10.60 6.11 3.90
CA ARG A 81 11.88 6.25 3.18
C ARG A 81 12.42 4.87 2.76
N PHE A 82 11.58 4.06 2.12
CA PHE A 82 11.89 2.67 1.77
C PHE A 82 13.18 2.50 0.95
N ASN A 83 13.44 3.39 -0.03
CA ASN A 83 14.69 3.37 -0.80
C ASN A 83 15.95 3.59 0.06
N HIS A 84 15.84 4.31 1.18
CA HIS A 84 16.96 4.50 2.11
C HIS A 84 17.09 3.27 3.01
N ALA A 85 15.98 2.71 3.49
CA ALA A 85 15.97 1.46 4.26
C ALA A 85 16.60 0.30 3.46
N LEU A 86 16.28 0.19 2.16
CA LEU A 86 16.90 -0.79 1.26
C LEU A 86 18.41 -0.58 1.16
N GLN A 87 18.86 0.65 0.89
CA GLN A 87 20.30 0.96 0.82
C GLN A 87 21.05 0.65 2.11
N VAL A 88 20.50 0.93 3.30
CA VAL A 88 21.12 0.54 4.59
C VAL A 88 21.24 -0.99 4.65
N SER A 89 20.18 -1.70 4.26
CA SER A 89 20.18 -3.17 4.22
C SER A 89 21.25 -3.72 3.27
N GLU A 90 21.24 -3.32 1.99
CA GLU A 90 22.23 -3.75 0.99
C GLU A 90 23.66 -3.43 1.42
N TRP A 91 23.88 -2.28 2.05
CA TRP A 91 25.19 -1.86 2.55
C TRP A 91 25.71 -2.77 3.66
N ILE A 92 24.88 -3.24 4.59
CA ILE A 92 25.25 -4.21 5.64
C ILE A 92 25.88 -5.46 5.02
N THR A 93 25.23 -6.02 3.99
CA THR A 93 25.70 -7.23 3.31
C THR A 93 26.94 -6.94 2.46
N LYS A 94 26.94 -5.83 1.70
CA LYS A 94 28.07 -5.47 0.83
C LYS A 94 29.36 -5.17 1.62
N ARG A 95 29.25 -4.66 2.85
CA ARG A 95 30.38 -4.38 3.74
C ARG A 95 30.71 -5.54 4.70
N GLY A 96 29.87 -6.58 4.77
CA GLY A 96 30.06 -7.69 5.70
C GLY A 96 29.97 -7.28 7.18
N ILE A 97 29.09 -6.33 7.53
CA ILE A 97 28.99 -5.81 8.91
C ILE A 97 28.47 -6.89 9.88
N PHE A 98 27.46 -7.63 9.44
CA PHE A 98 26.90 -8.80 10.14
C PHE A 98 26.08 -9.65 9.18
N ASP A 99 25.97 -10.95 9.48
CA ASP A 99 25.11 -11.87 8.74
C ASP A 99 23.62 -11.62 9.04
N LEU A 100 22.82 -11.58 7.98
CA LEU A 100 21.39 -11.29 8.09
C LEU A 100 20.64 -12.45 8.72
N SER A 101 19.72 -12.13 9.64
CA SER A 101 18.71 -13.10 10.06
C SER A 101 17.68 -13.34 8.96
N THR A 102 16.89 -14.41 9.10
CA THR A 102 15.73 -14.67 8.24
C THR A 102 14.70 -13.53 8.29
N GLU A 103 14.53 -12.89 9.46
CA GLU A 103 13.70 -11.69 9.62
C GLU A 103 14.26 -10.46 8.87
N ASP A 104 15.59 -10.27 8.83
CA ASP A 104 16.22 -9.21 8.04
C ASP A 104 16.05 -9.48 6.53
N LEU A 105 16.17 -10.73 6.10
CA LEU A 105 15.94 -11.18 4.72
C LEU A 105 14.48 -10.99 4.29
N ALA A 106 13.53 -11.39 5.14
CA ALA A 106 12.09 -11.20 4.92
C ALA A 106 11.72 -9.71 4.82
N SER A 107 12.40 -8.85 5.60
CA SER A 107 12.26 -7.40 5.55
C SER A 107 12.87 -6.82 4.26
N ARG A 108 14.03 -7.31 3.83
CA ARG A 108 14.66 -6.89 2.57
C ARG A 108 13.84 -7.27 1.36
N LEU A 109 13.26 -8.47 1.32
CA LEU A 109 12.39 -8.94 0.24
C LEU A 109 11.23 -7.96 -0.01
N TYR A 110 10.60 -7.47 1.06
CA TYR A 110 9.55 -6.46 0.99
C TYR A 110 10.06 -5.09 0.52
N LEU A 111 11.26 -4.68 0.96
CA LEU A 111 11.90 -3.43 0.51
C LEU A 111 12.25 -3.45 -0.98
N VAL A 112 12.77 -4.57 -1.50
CA VAL A 112 13.07 -4.75 -2.92
C VAL A 112 11.79 -4.66 -3.75
N GLU A 113 10.68 -5.25 -3.33
CA GLU A 113 9.41 -5.12 -4.07
C GLU A 113 8.89 -3.68 -4.12
N ILE A 114 9.01 -2.91 -3.04
CA ILE A 114 8.61 -1.48 -3.04
C ILE A 114 9.51 -0.64 -3.96
N SER A 115 10.82 -0.86 -3.91
CA SER A 115 11.80 -0.02 -4.62
C SER A 115 11.98 -0.41 -6.09
N SER A 116 11.81 -1.69 -6.43
CA SER A 116 12.22 -2.28 -7.71
C SER A 116 11.16 -3.21 -8.34
N GLY A 117 10.05 -3.49 -7.63
CA GLY A 117 8.95 -4.31 -8.13
C GLY A 117 9.11 -5.80 -7.89
N LEU A 118 8.01 -6.54 -8.09
CA LEU A 118 7.91 -7.96 -7.75
C LEU A 118 8.99 -8.83 -8.40
N LYS A 119 9.30 -8.63 -9.69
CA LYS A 119 10.29 -9.44 -10.42
C LYS A 119 11.70 -9.39 -9.80
N GLU A 120 12.10 -8.24 -9.28
CA GLU A 120 13.41 -8.13 -8.60
C GLU A 120 13.36 -8.74 -7.19
N ALA A 121 12.19 -8.70 -6.53
CA ALA A 121 11.97 -9.40 -5.26
C ALA A 121 12.05 -10.93 -5.44
N GLU A 122 11.50 -11.48 -6.53
CA GLU A 122 11.59 -12.91 -6.87
C GLU A 122 13.03 -13.34 -7.17
N LYS A 123 13.80 -12.52 -7.90
CA LYS A 123 15.24 -12.74 -8.09
C LYS A 123 15.98 -12.74 -6.75
N PHE A 124 15.71 -11.75 -5.89
CA PHE A 124 16.31 -11.68 -4.56
C PHE A 124 15.97 -12.92 -3.71
N PHE A 125 14.71 -13.36 -3.69
CA PHE A 125 14.31 -14.60 -2.99
C PHE A 125 15.09 -15.82 -3.46
N LYS A 126 15.31 -15.96 -4.78
CA LYS A 126 16.14 -17.05 -5.34
C LYS A 126 17.61 -16.99 -4.92
N THR A 127 18.15 -15.83 -4.55
CA THR A 127 19.52 -15.71 -4.00
C THR A 127 19.63 -16.09 -2.52
N ILE A 128 18.51 -16.20 -1.80
CA ILE A 128 18.52 -16.61 -0.39
C ILE A 128 18.84 -18.12 -0.31
N PRO A 129 19.82 -18.58 0.49
CA PRO A 129 20.09 -20.00 0.72
C PRO A 129 18.85 -20.74 1.24
N GLU A 130 18.63 -21.98 0.84
CA GLU A 130 17.40 -22.72 1.16
C GLU A 130 17.20 -22.92 2.67
N ASN A 131 18.27 -23.17 3.41
CA ASN A 131 18.26 -23.26 4.88
C ASN A 131 17.96 -21.93 5.59
N MET A 132 17.94 -20.80 4.86
CA MET A 132 17.58 -19.46 5.35
C MET A 132 16.19 -19.00 4.85
N ARG A 133 15.47 -19.83 4.09
CA ARG A 133 14.08 -19.57 3.67
C ARG A 133 13.12 -20.15 4.70
N ASP A 134 13.08 -19.54 5.88
CA ASP A 134 12.14 -19.96 6.93
C ASP A 134 10.70 -19.49 6.67
N ASP A 135 9.82 -19.79 7.63
CA ASP A 135 8.41 -19.40 7.59
C ASP A 135 8.21 -17.88 7.40
N SER A 136 9.13 -17.05 7.89
CA SER A 136 9.04 -15.60 7.88
C SER A 136 9.44 -15.03 6.52
N VAL A 137 10.43 -15.64 5.85
CA VAL A 137 10.75 -15.31 4.44
C VAL A 137 9.61 -15.74 3.51
N TYR A 138 9.06 -16.95 3.69
CA TYR A 138 7.92 -17.44 2.89
C TYR A 138 6.63 -16.64 3.14
N ILE A 139 6.32 -16.23 4.39
CA ILE A 139 5.22 -15.30 4.71
C ILE A 139 5.37 -13.98 3.93
N SER A 140 6.59 -13.43 3.89
CA SER A 140 6.85 -12.20 3.13
C SER A 140 6.62 -12.40 1.63
N LEU A 141 7.12 -13.49 1.04
CA LEU A 141 6.92 -13.79 -0.39
C LEU A 141 5.43 -13.97 -0.71
N LEU A 142 4.72 -14.82 0.04
CA LEU A 142 3.30 -15.06 -0.11
C LEU A 142 2.51 -13.74 -0.04
N ARG A 143 2.85 -12.87 0.90
CA ARG A 143 2.22 -11.55 1.05
C ARG A 143 2.43 -10.66 -0.18
N LEU A 144 3.55 -10.78 -0.90
CA LEU A 144 3.76 -10.05 -2.15
C LEU A 144 2.79 -10.55 -3.24
N TYR A 145 2.68 -11.87 -3.42
CA TYR A 145 1.80 -12.48 -4.42
C TYR A 145 0.30 -12.24 -4.13
N THR A 146 -0.12 -12.25 -2.87
CA THR A 146 -1.55 -12.03 -2.52
C THR A 146 -2.04 -10.58 -2.69
N LYS A 147 -1.17 -9.64 -3.12
CA LYS A 147 -1.57 -8.25 -3.47
C LYS A 147 -2.39 -8.15 -4.76
N SER A 148 -2.33 -9.14 -5.64
CA SER A 148 -2.88 -9.08 -7.00
C SER A 148 -3.54 -10.39 -7.41
N LYS A 149 -4.66 -10.33 -8.13
CA LYS A 149 -5.29 -11.52 -8.73
C LYS A 149 -4.41 -12.20 -9.78
N LYS A 150 -3.48 -11.46 -10.39
CA LYS A 150 -2.62 -11.96 -11.49
C LYS A 150 -1.61 -12.98 -11.01
N THR A 151 -1.22 -12.92 -9.75
CA THR A 151 -0.18 -13.73 -9.11
C THR A 151 -0.78 -14.84 -8.25
N ARG A 152 -1.91 -15.41 -8.72
CA ARG A 152 -2.66 -16.44 -8.02
C ARG A 152 -1.83 -17.73 -7.89
N HIS A 153 -1.32 -18.23 -9.01
CA HIS A 153 -0.63 -19.52 -9.06
C HIS A 153 0.65 -19.50 -8.22
N GLU A 154 1.36 -18.38 -8.21
CA GLU A 154 2.55 -18.17 -7.40
C GLU A 154 2.21 -18.09 -5.90
N ALA A 155 1.08 -17.46 -5.53
CA ALA A 155 0.60 -17.49 -4.15
C ALA A 155 0.18 -18.90 -3.70
N GLU A 156 -0.59 -19.61 -4.52
CA GLU A 156 -1.06 -20.98 -4.24
C GLU A 156 0.13 -21.97 -4.13
N ALA A 157 1.10 -21.90 -5.04
CA ALA A 157 2.32 -22.70 -4.98
C ALA A 157 3.22 -22.35 -3.78
N THR A 158 3.30 -21.06 -3.41
CA THR A 158 4.03 -20.63 -2.21
C THR A 158 3.36 -21.17 -0.94
N TYR A 159 2.03 -21.06 -0.84
CA TYR A 159 1.27 -21.57 0.30
C TYR A 159 1.33 -23.10 0.41
N GLN A 160 1.29 -23.82 -0.70
CA GLN A 160 1.44 -25.27 -0.73
C GLN A 160 2.86 -25.71 -0.32
N THR A 161 3.92 -25.03 -0.79
CA THR A 161 5.30 -25.25 -0.30
C THR A 161 5.38 -25.08 1.22
N MET A 162 4.77 -24.01 1.76
CA MET A 162 4.73 -23.79 3.21
C MET A 162 3.98 -24.90 3.97
N ARG A 163 2.94 -25.49 3.36
CA ARG A 163 2.18 -26.60 3.93
C ARG A 163 3.03 -27.87 4.01
N GLU A 164 3.68 -28.23 2.90
CA GLU A 164 4.56 -29.41 2.79
C GLU A 164 5.77 -29.32 3.73
N GLN A 165 6.29 -28.12 3.96
CA GLN A 165 7.41 -27.85 4.86
C GLN A 165 7.00 -27.56 6.31
N ASN A 166 5.72 -27.76 6.68
CA ASN A 166 5.18 -27.53 8.03
C ASN A 166 5.38 -26.08 8.57
N MET A 167 5.44 -25.09 7.68
CA MET A 167 5.64 -23.67 8.01
C MET A 167 4.34 -22.90 8.31
N LEU A 168 3.17 -23.53 8.19
CA LEU A 168 1.86 -22.90 8.40
C LEU A 168 1.46 -22.77 9.89
N LEU A 169 2.43 -22.45 10.76
CA LEU A 169 2.29 -22.37 12.22
C LEU A 169 1.75 -21.02 12.73
N LYS A 170 1.69 -20.01 11.85
CA LYS A 170 1.25 -18.63 12.15
C LYS A 170 -0.07 -18.35 11.41
N PRO A 171 -0.92 -17.41 11.88
CA PRO A 171 -2.18 -17.07 11.21
C PRO A 171 -2.00 -16.24 9.92
N TYR A 172 -0.84 -15.62 9.72
CA TYR A 172 -0.59 -14.68 8.61
C TYR A 172 -0.70 -15.29 7.20
N PRO A 173 -0.18 -16.50 6.90
CA PRO A 173 -0.40 -17.18 5.63
C PRO A 173 -1.88 -17.33 5.27
N TYR A 174 -2.70 -17.78 6.23
CA TYR A 174 -4.14 -17.95 6.04
C TYR A 174 -4.83 -16.61 5.75
N TYR A 175 -4.47 -15.54 6.48
CA TYR A 175 -4.99 -14.19 6.19
C TYR A 175 -4.59 -13.66 4.81
N SER A 176 -3.37 -13.98 4.33
CA SER A 176 -2.94 -13.64 2.97
C SER A 176 -3.79 -14.37 1.93
N MET A 177 -4.01 -15.68 2.07
CA MET A 177 -4.83 -16.47 1.15
C MET A 177 -6.31 -16.06 1.18
N ILE A 178 -6.89 -15.85 2.37
CA ILE A 178 -8.24 -15.28 2.53
C ILE A 178 -8.35 -13.93 1.81
N SER A 179 -7.34 -13.07 1.89
CA SER A 179 -7.33 -11.78 1.18
C SER A 179 -7.24 -11.96 -0.34
N LEU A 180 -6.49 -12.94 -0.84
CA LEU A 180 -6.42 -13.25 -2.27
C LEU A 180 -7.75 -13.79 -2.80
N TYR A 181 -8.37 -14.76 -2.12
CA TYR A 181 -9.66 -15.32 -2.53
C TYR A 181 -10.81 -14.31 -2.41
N ALA A 182 -10.75 -13.40 -1.43
CA ALA A 182 -11.65 -12.25 -1.36
C ALA A 182 -11.47 -11.26 -2.52
N LEU A 183 -10.24 -11.05 -3.00
CA LEU A 183 -10.00 -10.28 -4.22
C LEU A 183 -10.56 -11.02 -5.44
N LEU A 184 -10.36 -12.33 -5.55
CA LEU A 184 -10.87 -13.15 -6.66
C LEU A 184 -12.40 -13.19 -6.69
N GLY A 185 -13.05 -13.21 -5.53
CA GLY A 185 -14.51 -13.37 -5.38
C GLY A 185 -14.92 -14.79 -4.97
N GLU A 186 -13.96 -15.60 -4.52
CA GLU A 186 -14.10 -17.04 -4.33
C GLU A 186 -14.36 -17.40 -2.86
N LYS A 187 -15.63 -17.31 -2.44
CA LYS A 187 -16.05 -17.66 -1.08
C LYS A 187 -15.63 -19.06 -0.65
N ASN A 188 -15.89 -20.07 -1.48
CA ASN A 188 -15.61 -21.47 -1.12
C ASN A 188 -14.13 -21.68 -0.77
N MET A 189 -13.22 -20.92 -1.40
CA MET A 189 -11.79 -20.96 -1.08
C MET A 189 -11.44 -20.19 0.20
N ILE A 190 -12.20 -19.15 0.58
CA ILE A 190 -12.11 -18.51 1.91
C ILE A 190 -12.51 -19.52 3.00
N ASP A 191 -13.63 -20.22 2.80
CA ASP A 191 -14.17 -21.20 3.74
C ASP A 191 -13.19 -22.39 3.92
N GLU A 192 -12.58 -22.84 2.82
CA GLU A 192 -11.56 -23.90 2.82
C GLU A 192 -10.27 -23.47 3.57
N ILE A 193 -9.76 -22.26 3.36
CA ILE A 193 -8.58 -21.76 4.11
C ILE A 193 -8.90 -21.61 5.61
N LEU A 194 -10.14 -21.26 5.98
CA LEU A 194 -10.58 -21.23 7.37
C LEU A 194 -10.67 -22.62 7.99
N ARG A 195 -11.15 -23.62 7.24
CA ARG A 195 -11.14 -25.03 7.64
C ARG A 195 -9.71 -25.50 7.92
N GLN A 196 -8.78 -25.26 6.99
CA GLN A 196 -7.36 -25.61 7.15
C GLN A 196 -6.71 -24.91 8.35
N MET A 197 -7.02 -23.62 8.60
CA MET A 197 -6.51 -22.88 9.75
C MET A 197 -6.94 -23.53 11.08
N LYS A 198 -8.21 -23.98 11.16
CA LYS A 198 -8.76 -24.68 12.33
C LYS A 198 -8.16 -26.07 12.50
N GLU A 199 -8.03 -26.84 11.44
CA GLU A 199 -7.48 -28.21 11.47
C GLU A 199 -6.01 -28.24 11.87
N ASN A 200 -5.23 -27.24 11.45
CA ASN A 200 -3.83 -27.09 11.86
C ASN A 200 -3.68 -26.50 13.28
N GLY A 201 -4.77 -26.30 14.03
CA GLY A 201 -4.75 -25.77 15.40
C GLY A 201 -4.24 -24.33 15.52
N VAL A 202 -4.27 -23.55 14.43
CA VAL A 202 -3.70 -22.19 14.38
C VAL A 202 -4.71 -21.18 14.91
N GLU A 203 -4.82 -21.11 16.23
CA GLU A 203 -5.63 -20.10 16.89
C GLU A 203 -4.91 -18.75 17.01
N HIS A 204 -5.68 -17.68 16.95
CA HIS A 204 -5.21 -16.31 17.12
C HIS A 204 -6.27 -15.47 17.84
N ASP A 205 -6.04 -14.17 18.02
CA ASP A 205 -7.06 -13.21 18.45
C ASP A 205 -8.35 -13.38 17.63
N LYS A 206 -9.37 -13.97 18.28
CA LYS A 206 -10.68 -14.30 17.70
C LYS A 206 -11.32 -13.09 17.03
N ASN A 207 -11.22 -11.91 17.64
CA ASN A 207 -11.74 -10.68 17.08
C ASN A 207 -10.96 -10.26 15.83
N LEU A 208 -9.62 -10.40 15.80
CA LEU A 208 -8.83 -10.11 14.61
C LEU A 208 -9.15 -11.07 13.46
N THR A 209 -9.26 -12.37 13.75
CA THR A 209 -9.65 -13.40 12.78
C THR A 209 -11.03 -13.08 12.19
N ALA A 210 -12.05 -12.92 13.04
CA ALA A 210 -13.42 -12.59 12.64
C ALA A 210 -13.49 -11.28 11.82
N ASN A 211 -12.77 -10.22 12.23
CA ASN A 211 -12.71 -8.98 11.47
C ASN A 211 -12.05 -9.13 10.09
N ASN A 212 -11.06 -10.02 9.94
CA ASN A 212 -10.45 -10.31 8.64
C ASN A 212 -11.42 -11.10 7.74
N VAL A 213 -12.12 -12.10 8.28
CA VAL A 213 -13.11 -12.90 7.55
C VAL A 213 -14.32 -12.05 7.12
N LEU A 214 -14.87 -11.22 8.01
CA LEU A 214 -15.96 -10.30 7.65
C LEU A 214 -15.56 -9.34 6.53
N LYS A 215 -14.31 -8.83 6.53
CA LYS A 215 -13.77 -8.02 5.41
C LYS A 215 -13.62 -8.81 4.12
N ALA A 216 -13.35 -10.10 4.21
CA ALA A 216 -13.21 -11.01 3.08
C ALA A 216 -14.58 -11.28 2.44
N TYR A 217 -15.55 -11.75 3.23
CA TYR A 217 -16.94 -11.93 2.77
C TYR A 217 -17.57 -10.64 2.25
N ALA A 218 -17.37 -9.49 2.90
CA ALA A 218 -17.83 -8.19 2.41
C ALA A 218 -17.21 -7.73 1.07
N SER A 219 -16.16 -8.41 0.59
CA SER A 219 -15.57 -8.16 -0.73
C SER A 219 -16.21 -9.02 -1.83
N VAL A 220 -16.77 -10.17 -1.46
CA VAL A 220 -17.48 -11.13 -2.33
C VAL A 220 -18.95 -10.67 -2.51
N PRO A 221 -19.59 -10.93 -3.67
CA PRO A 221 -21.02 -10.64 -3.87
C PRO A 221 -21.97 -11.66 -3.18
N ASP A 222 -21.69 -12.04 -1.93
CA ASP A 222 -22.55 -12.90 -1.09
C ASP A 222 -22.83 -12.19 0.24
N VAL A 223 -23.88 -11.35 0.23
CA VAL A 223 -24.30 -10.57 1.40
C VAL A 223 -24.92 -11.46 2.48
N GLU A 224 -25.61 -12.54 2.10
CA GLU A 224 -26.28 -13.44 3.04
C GLU A 224 -25.29 -14.23 3.89
N ALA A 225 -24.20 -14.73 3.30
CA ALA A 225 -23.15 -15.40 4.07
C ALA A 225 -22.40 -14.45 4.99
N MET A 226 -22.15 -13.21 4.54
CA MET A 226 -21.59 -12.16 5.39
C MET A 226 -22.51 -11.86 6.59
N GLU A 227 -23.83 -11.77 6.38
CA GLU A 227 -24.81 -11.56 7.46
C GLU A 227 -24.87 -12.75 8.40
N LYS A 228 -24.96 -13.98 7.87
CA LYS A 228 -24.99 -15.21 8.67
C LYS A 228 -23.74 -15.33 9.56
N PHE A 229 -22.57 -15.02 9.02
CA PHE A 229 -21.32 -15.03 9.79
C PHE A 229 -21.27 -13.90 10.82
N LEU A 230 -21.79 -12.71 10.51
CA LEU A 230 -21.87 -11.60 11.48
C LEU A 230 -22.80 -11.93 12.66
N VAL A 231 -24.00 -12.46 12.40
CA VAL A 231 -24.95 -12.84 13.45
C VAL A 231 -24.37 -13.92 14.36
N GLY A 232 -23.77 -14.97 13.77
CA GLY A 232 -23.14 -16.04 14.54
C GLY A 232 -21.92 -15.61 15.39
N LEU A 233 -21.38 -14.40 15.19
CA LEU A 233 -20.38 -13.76 16.07
C LEU A 233 -21.00 -12.85 17.14
N GLU A 234 -22.21 -12.34 16.90
CA GLU A 234 -22.94 -11.48 17.83
C GLU A 234 -23.64 -12.29 18.93
N ASP A 235 -23.94 -13.58 18.66
CA ASP A 235 -24.50 -14.54 19.62
C ASP A 235 -23.46 -15.14 20.59
N GLU A 236 -22.17 -14.79 20.47
CA GLU A 236 -21.08 -15.34 21.30
C GLU A 236 -20.79 -14.51 22.56
N ASP A 237 -20.39 -15.19 23.65
CA ASP A 237 -19.89 -14.56 24.88
C ASP A 237 -18.37 -14.85 25.03
N PRO A 238 -17.49 -13.83 25.19
CA PRO A 238 -17.77 -12.40 25.18
C PRO A 238 -18.13 -11.84 23.79
N PRO A 239 -18.96 -10.77 23.71
CA PRO A 239 -19.41 -10.20 22.44
C PRO A 239 -18.29 -9.79 21.48
N PHE A 240 -18.49 -10.09 20.19
CA PHE A 240 -17.57 -9.74 19.11
C PHE A 240 -17.27 -8.23 19.01
N GLN A 241 -15.98 -7.89 18.97
CA GLN A 241 -15.49 -6.51 18.84
C GLN A 241 -15.28 -6.12 17.37
N LEU A 242 -16.31 -5.52 16.77
CA LEU A 242 -16.25 -4.97 15.42
C LEU A 242 -15.19 -3.86 15.31
N ALA A 243 -14.23 -4.02 14.40
CA ALA A 243 -13.30 -2.95 14.04
C ALA A 243 -13.93 -2.00 13.01
N TRP A 244 -13.73 -0.68 13.17
CA TRP A 244 -14.40 0.31 12.31
C TRP A 244 -14.17 0.10 10.80
N LYS A 245 -12.98 -0.36 10.39
CA LYS A 245 -12.68 -0.66 8.98
C LYS A 245 -13.50 -1.84 8.43
N THR A 246 -13.82 -2.80 9.28
CA THR A 246 -14.70 -3.94 8.96
C THR A 246 -16.14 -3.46 8.79
N GLY A 247 -16.62 -2.59 9.70
CA GLY A 247 -17.94 -1.96 9.59
C GLY A 247 -18.11 -1.16 8.28
N ILE A 248 -17.09 -0.40 7.85
CA ILE A 248 -17.07 0.24 6.53
C ILE A 248 -17.16 -0.78 5.39
N SER A 249 -16.44 -1.90 5.46
CA SER A 249 -16.49 -2.96 4.45
C SER A 249 -17.89 -3.58 4.35
N ILE A 250 -18.50 -3.92 5.49
CA ILE A 250 -19.86 -4.48 5.58
C ILE A 250 -20.89 -3.47 5.03
N ALA A 251 -20.81 -2.20 5.43
CA ALA A 251 -21.70 -1.16 4.91
C ALA A 251 -21.56 -1.00 3.38
N LYS A 252 -20.34 -1.13 2.83
CA LYS A 252 -20.10 -1.13 1.38
C LYS A 252 -20.69 -2.36 0.68
N ALA A 253 -20.67 -3.54 1.32
CA ALA A 253 -21.34 -4.73 0.81
C ALA A 253 -22.86 -4.53 0.76
N TYR A 254 -23.47 -3.96 1.80
CA TYR A 254 -24.90 -3.63 1.80
C TYR A 254 -25.28 -2.63 0.70
N LEU A 255 -24.47 -1.60 0.44
CA LEU A 255 -24.73 -0.67 -0.68
C LEU A 255 -24.64 -1.36 -2.04
N LYS A 256 -23.65 -2.24 -2.26
CA LYS A 256 -23.56 -3.06 -3.48
C LYS A 256 -24.79 -3.98 -3.65
N GLY A 257 -25.29 -4.54 -2.55
CA GLY A 257 -26.52 -5.35 -2.50
C GLY A 257 -27.81 -4.52 -2.48
N GLY A 258 -27.76 -3.22 -2.77
CA GLY A 258 -28.95 -2.35 -2.85
C GLY A 258 -29.61 -1.97 -1.52
N SER A 259 -29.06 -2.39 -0.36
CA SER A 259 -29.68 -2.21 0.95
C SER A 259 -29.13 -0.99 1.71
N SER A 260 -29.46 0.23 1.23
CA SER A 260 -29.05 1.48 1.88
C SER A 260 -29.47 1.58 3.35
N LYS A 261 -30.64 1.02 3.73
CA LYS A 261 -31.09 0.97 5.13
C LYS A 261 -30.12 0.20 6.02
N LYS A 262 -29.72 -1.02 5.63
CA LYS A 262 -28.75 -1.84 6.37
C LYS A 262 -27.37 -1.16 6.40
N ALA A 263 -26.95 -0.53 5.30
CA ALA A 263 -25.72 0.27 5.25
C ALA A 263 -25.70 1.38 6.30
N VAL A 264 -26.76 2.21 6.38
CA VAL A 264 -26.85 3.31 7.37
C VAL A 264 -26.78 2.80 8.81
N VAL A 265 -27.48 1.69 9.13
CA VAL A 265 -27.40 1.07 10.46
C VAL A 265 -25.97 0.63 10.79
N MET A 266 -25.28 -0.02 9.84
CA MET A 266 -23.90 -0.45 10.04
C MET A 266 -22.92 0.73 10.15
N LEU A 267 -23.12 1.82 9.39
CA LEU A 267 -22.30 3.04 9.51
C LEU A 267 -22.46 3.70 10.89
N ARG A 268 -23.68 3.72 11.45
CA ARG A 268 -23.92 4.23 12.81
C ARG A 268 -23.27 3.36 13.88
N ARG A 269 -23.33 2.03 13.76
CA ARG A 269 -22.56 1.10 14.62
C ARG A 269 -21.04 1.33 14.46
N THR A 270 -20.59 1.57 13.23
CA THR A 270 -19.18 1.83 12.91
C THR A 270 -18.65 3.10 13.60
N GLU A 271 -19.42 4.18 13.64
CA GLU A 271 -19.03 5.43 14.33
C GLU A 271 -18.67 5.22 15.81
N LEU A 272 -19.37 4.33 16.51
CA LEU A 272 -19.16 4.06 17.93
C LEU A 272 -17.82 3.38 18.22
N VAL A 273 -17.29 2.61 17.27
CA VAL A 273 -16.04 1.84 17.39
C VAL A 273 -14.82 2.52 16.73
N VAL A 274 -14.95 3.79 16.30
CA VAL A 274 -13.85 4.58 15.74
C VAL A 274 -12.89 5.02 16.85
N ASP A 275 -11.63 4.58 16.77
CA ASP A 275 -10.58 5.01 17.69
C ASP A 275 -10.22 6.50 17.52
N THR A 276 -9.80 7.14 18.61
CA THR A 276 -9.52 8.59 18.65
C THR A 276 -8.44 9.05 17.67
N LYS A 277 -7.47 8.18 17.32
CA LYS A 277 -6.39 8.49 16.37
C LYS A 277 -6.90 8.43 14.93
N SER A 278 -7.77 7.46 14.62
CA SER A 278 -8.39 7.31 13.31
C SER A 278 -9.51 8.31 13.04
N LYS A 279 -10.08 8.95 14.08
CA LYS A 279 -11.34 9.72 14.01
C LYS A 279 -11.46 10.68 12.82
N ASP A 280 -10.46 11.51 12.55
CA ASP A 280 -10.50 12.44 11.40
C ASP A 280 -10.51 11.74 10.03
N SER A 281 -9.84 10.59 9.92
CA SER A 281 -9.81 9.79 8.69
C SER A 281 -11.07 8.95 8.52
N ALA A 282 -11.56 8.34 9.60
CA ALA A 282 -12.79 7.56 9.64
C ALA A 282 -14.00 8.45 9.34
N ASN A 283 -14.10 9.63 9.96
CA ASN A 283 -15.20 10.57 9.72
C ASN A 283 -15.33 10.98 8.25
N LYS A 284 -14.20 11.19 7.54
CA LYS A 284 -14.22 11.49 6.09
C LYS A 284 -14.77 10.33 5.26
N VAL A 285 -14.39 9.10 5.61
CA VAL A 285 -14.90 7.88 4.94
C VAL A 285 -16.38 7.68 5.25
N LEU A 286 -16.77 7.77 6.53
CA LEU A 286 -18.16 7.67 7.00
C LEU A 286 -19.06 8.71 6.33
N MET A 287 -18.64 9.98 6.27
CA MET A 287 -19.37 11.06 5.60
C MET A 287 -19.68 10.71 4.14
N LYS A 288 -18.67 10.26 3.38
CA LYS A 288 -18.87 9.81 2.01
C LYS A 288 -19.84 8.62 1.94
N MET A 289 -19.64 7.60 2.77
CA MET A 289 -20.48 6.40 2.79
C MET A 289 -21.95 6.71 3.15
N TYR A 290 -22.22 7.72 3.99
CA TYR A 290 -23.58 8.19 4.25
C TYR A 290 -24.19 8.91 3.05
N GLY A 291 -23.41 9.70 2.30
CA GLY A 291 -23.83 10.28 1.02
C GLY A 291 -24.16 9.20 -0.01
N ASP A 292 -23.27 8.22 -0.18
CA ASP A 292 -23.48 7.04 -1.04
C ASP A 292 -24.73 6.23 -0.61
N ALA A 293 -25.10 6.26 0.67
CA ALA A 293 -26.31 5.63 1.23
C ALA A 293 -27.57 6.52 1.20
N GLY A 294 -27.48 7.76 0.72
CA GLY A 294 -28.59 8.73 0.71
C GLY A 294 -28.94 9.36 2.07
N ALA A 295 -28.14 9.11 3.11
CA ALA A 295 -28.39 9.57 4.49
C ALA A 295 -27.91 11.01 4.73
N LYS A 296 -28.51 11.96 4.00
CA LYS A 296 -28.13 13.39 3.97
C LYS A 296 -28.01 14.05 5.34
N LEU A 297 -28.78 13.63 6.34
CA LEU A 297 -28.73 14.16 7.70
C LEU A 297 -27.45 13.76 8.44
N ASP A 298 -27.03 12.49 8.33
CA ASP A 298 -25.79 11.97 8.94
C ASP A 298 -24.55 12.49 8.21
N GLU A 299 -24.61 12.54 6.88
CA GLU A 299 -23.60 13.21 6.06
C GLU A 299 -23.41 14.67 6.48
N SER A 300 -24.50 15.45 6.57
CA SER A 300 -24.46 16.86 6.99
C SER A 300 -23.92 17.03 8.42
N ARG A 301 -24.27 16.11 9.34
CA ARG A 301 -23.74 16.09 10.72
C ARG A 301 -22.22 15.92 10.72
N LEU A 302 -21.68 14.96 9.97
CA LEU A 302 -20.24 14.75 9.86
C LEU A 302 -19.55 15.88 9.08
N TYR A 303 -20.15 16.43 8.03
CA TYR A 303 -19.61 17.58 7.31
C TYR A 303 -19.41 18.79 8.24
N ARG A 304 -20.41 19.12 9.06
CA ARG A 304 -20.28 20.20 10.07
C ARG A 304 -19.16 19.92 11.07
N LEU A 305 -19.03 18.67 11.52
CA LEU A 305 -17.99 18.24 12.46
C LEU A 305 -16.57 18.36 11.86
N ILE A 306 -16.38 17.92 10.61
CA ILE A 306 -15.07 17.91 9.93
C ILE A 306 -14.67 19.33 9.47
N TYR A 307 -15.56 20.04 8.78
CA TYR A 307 -15.20 21.25 8.04
C TYR A 307 -15.44 22.54 8.83
N LEU A 308 -16.60 22.73 9.45
CA LEU A 308 -16.92 23.98 10.16
C LEU A 308 -16.11 24.15 11.46
N ASN A 309 -15.80 23.06 12.17
CA ASN A 309 -15.01 23.10 13.40
C ASN A 309 -13.48 23.09 13.17
N SER A 310 -13.03 22.84 11.92
CA SER A 310 -11.62 22.96 11.54
C SER A 310 -11.10 24.41 11.68
N LYS A 311 -9.77 24.60 11.73
CA LYS A 311 -9.16 25.95 11.71
C LYS A 311 -9.58 26.79 10.49
N LYS A 312 -9.90 26.17 9.34
CA LYS A 312 -10.47 26.87 8.16
C LYS A 312 -11.91 27.32 8.42
N GLY A 313 -12.76 26.45 8.96
CA GLY A 313 -14.15 26.80 9.32
C GLY A 313 -14.26 27.83 10.45
N LYS A 314 -13.28 27.87 11.37
CA LYS A 314 -13.14 28.95 12.38
C LYS A 314 -12.75 30.29 11.73
N ARG A 315 -11.81 30.32 10.77
CA ARG A 315 -11.50 31.53 9.98
C ARG A 315 -12.70 32.02 9.17
N MET A 316 -13.46 31.12 8.56
CA MET A 316 -14.65 31.46 7.76
C MET A 316 -15.80 32.00 8.62
N ARG A 317 -16.01 31.45 9.83
CA ARG A 317 -16.94 32.05 10.83
C ARG A 317 -16.47 33.42 11.32
N ALA A 318 -15.17 33.60 11.55
CA ALA A 318 -14.60 34.90 11.92
C ALA A 318 -14.65 35.94 10.78
N TYR A 319 -14.85 35.51 9.53
CA TYR A 319 -15.12 36.40 8.39
C TYR A 319 -16.59 36.83 8.38
N LYS A 320 -17.52 35.86 8.40
CA LYS A 320 -18.97 36.15 8.42
C LYS A 320 -19.44 36.92 9.65
N SER A 321 -18.83 36.69 10.82
CA SER A 321 -19.13 37.46 12.03
C SER A 321 -18.77 38.94 11.91
N LYS A 322 -17.82 39.31 11.04
CA LYS A 322 -17.46 40.71 10.77
C LYS A 322 -18.37 41.37 9.75
N GLU A 323 -19.01 40.59 8.88
CA GLU A 323 -20.04 41.08 7.95
C GLU A 323 -21.35 41.39 8.70
N SER A 324 -21.67 40.64 9.76
CA SER A 324 -22.87 40.89 10.59
C SER A 324 -22.75 42.08 11.57
N ASP A 325 -21.53 42.51 11.92
CA ASP A 325 -21.30 43.73 12.72
C ASP A 325 -21.21 45.00 11.86
N GLY A 326 -21.12 44.86 10.53
CA GLY A 326 -21.08 45.94 9.54
C GLY A 326 -22.28 45.87 8.61
N GLY A 327 -23.47 46.16 9.13
CA GLY A 327 -24.71 45.96 8.37
C GLY A 327 -24.87 46.88 7.16
N VAL A 328 -25.20 46.31 6.00
CA VAL A 328 -26.20 46.78 5.03
C VAL A 328 -26.70 45.53 4.28
N SER A 329 -28.02 45.40 4.12
CA SER A 329 -28.64 44.34 3.31
C SER A 329 -28.68 44.71 1.83
N TYR A 330 -28.41 43.75 0.95
CA TYR A 330 -28.98 43.74 -0.41
C TYR A 330 -29.52 42.35 -0.74
N TYR A 331 -30.75 42.32 -1.29
CA TYR A 331 -31.37 41.13 -1.85
C TYR A 331 -30.65 40.71 -3.15
N GLY A 332 -30.68 39.41 -3.45
CA GLY A 332 -30.16 38.88 -4.71
C GLY A 332 -30.38 37.36 -4.83
N ASP A 333 -31.50 36.98 -5.44
CA ASP A 333 -31.74 35.60 -5.84
C ASP A 333 -30.67 35.09 -6.82
N SER A 334 -30.24 33.85 -6.65
CA SER A 334 -29.65 33.08 -7.76
C SER A 334 -29.91 31.59 -7.55
N TYR A 335 -30.77 31.04 -8.41
CA TYR A 335 -31.14 29.64 -8.49
C TYR A 335 -30.24 28.93 -9.51
N TYR A 336 -29.61 27.81 -9.11
CA TYR A 336 -29.01 26.76 -9.98
C TYR A 336 -27.79 27.16 -10.86
N PRO A 337 -27.07 26.19 -11.50
CA PRO A 337 -27.21 24.73 -11.45
C PRO A 337 -25.96 23.94 -11.01
N ILE A 338 -26.18 22.66 -10.67
CA ILE A 338 -25.15 21.61 -10.72
C ILE A 338 -25.05 21.14 -12.17
N PHE A 339 -23.89 21.24 -12.81
CA PHE A 339 -23.61 20.56 -14.06
C PHE A 339 -22.71 19.34 -13.84
N LEU A 340 -23.22 18.19 -14.26
CA LEU A 340 -22.48 16.94 -14.43
C LEU A 340 -21.82 16.93 -15.81
N CYS A 341 -20.54 16.56 -15.87
CA CYS A 341 -19.95 15.79 -16.97
C CYS A 341 -18.73 15.05 -16.39
N GLY A 342 -18.49 13.77 -16.70
CA GLY A 342 -18.87 13.05 -17.91
C GLY A 342 -17.74 13.22 -18.92
N GLY A 343 -16.91 12.18 -19.09
CA GLY A 343 -15.70 12.28 -19.90
C GLY A 343 -15.90 11.85 -21.36
N GLY A 344 -14.85 12.03 -22.18
CA GLY A 344 -14.75 11.37 -23.49
C GLY A 344 -14.12 12.23 -24.59
N CYS A 345 -13.00 11.72 -25.12
CA CYS A 345 -12.54 11.72 -26.52
C CYS A 345 -12.76 12.93 -27.48
N GLY A 346 -11.65 13.36 -28.12
CA GLY A 346 -11.57 13.43 -29.60
C GLY A 346 -11.20 14.77 -30.26
N GLY A 347 -10.11 14.78 -31.05
CA GLY A 347 -9.75 15.84 -32.03
C GLY A 347 -9.22 17.16 -31.42
N GLY A 348 -8.40 17.97 -32.09
CA GLY A 348 -7.80 17.87 -33.43
C GLY A 348 -7.80 19.24 -34.13
N CYS A 349 -6.64 19.70 -34.64
CA CYS A 349 -6.36 21.01 -35.31
C CYS A 349 -6.77 22.29 -34.54
N GLY A 350 -6.18 23.48 -34.78
CA GLY A 350 -5.07 23.90 -35.64
C GLY A 350 -5.06 25.44 -35.80
N GLY A 351 -3.89 26.04 -36.10
CA GLY A 351 -3.70 27.50 -36.22
C GLY A 351 -3.33 28.18 -34.89
N GLY A 352 -2.49 29.22 -34.87
CA GLY A 352 -1.93 30.01 -35.99
C GLY A 352 -2.04 31.49 -35.67
N ASP A 353 -1.01 32.26 -36.05
CA ASP A 353 -0.92 33.73 -35.94
C ASP A 353 -0.80 34.27 -34.49
N GLY A 354 -0.06 35.35 -34.20
CA GLY A 354 0.76 36.23 -35.05
C GLY A 354 1.05 37.54 -34.29
N ASP A 355 2.13 38.25 -34.68
CA ASP A 355 2.53 39.62 -34.24
C ASP A 355 2.99 39.72 -32.75
N GLY A 356 4.08 40.41 -32.37
CA GLY A 356 4.77 41.60 -32.90
C GLY A 356 4.63 42.72 -31.84
N ASP A 357 5.60 43.52 -31.41
CA ASP A 357 7.04 43.75 -31.67
C ASP A 357 7.68 44.06 -30.27
N GLY A 358 8.96 44.31 -30.00
CA GLY A 358 10.16 44.62 -30.78
C GLY A 358 11.18 45.30 -29.85
N ASP A 359 12.48 45.06 -30.10
CA ASP A 359 13.63 45.97 -29.93
C ASP A 359 14.03 46.44 -28.50
N SER A 360 15.30 46.60 -28.09
CA SER A 360 16.64 46.66 -28.72
C SER A 360 17.70 46.25 -27.66
N GLY A 361 18.98 45.97 -27.94
CA GLY A 361 19.74 45.83 -29.20
C GLY A 361 21.26 45.84 -28.95
N VAL A 362 22.06 45.44 -29.97
CA VAL A 362 23.52 45.71 -30.19
C VAL A 362 24.51 45.11 -29.16
N GLY A 363 25.66 44.50 -29.48
CA GLY A 363 26.45 44.17 -30.70
C GLY A 363 27.83 43.62 -30.21
N ASP A 364 28.78 43.04 -30.95
CA ASP A 364 28.95 42.60 -32.34
C ASP A 364 29.90 41.36 -32.30
N VAL A 365 29.77 40.32 -33.14
CA VAL A 365 30.46 40.10 -34.45
C VAL A 365 31.98 40.41 -34.38
N VAL A 366 32.92 39.48 -34.64
CA VAL A 366 33.32 38.80 -35.91
C VAL A 366 34.00 37.45 -35.54
N GLY A 367 34.01 36.36 -36.33
CA GLY A 367 33.37 36.06 -37.62
C GLY A 367 34.19 35.06 -38.47
N GLY A 368 33.50 34.16 -39.18
CA GLY A 368 33.99 33.38 -40.33
C GLY A 368 34.86 32.12 -40.06
N ASP A 369 34.94 31.15 -40.98
CA ASP A 369 34.03 30.80 -42.09
C ASP A 369 34.40 29.42 -42.70
N SER A 370 33.52 28.86 -43.55
CA SER A 370 33.75 27.72 -44.47
C SER A 370 34.04 26.31 -43.87
N GLY A 371 33.70 25.20 -44.53
CA GLY A 371 32.89 25.03 -45.74
C GLY A 371 33.01 23.63 -46.39
N CYS A 372 31.86 23.02 -46.70
CA CYS A 372 31.55 22.10 -47.81
C CYS A 372 32.23 20.71 -47.99
N ASP A 373 31.36 19.69 -48.07
CA ASP A 373 31.26 18.61 -49.09
C ASP A 373 32.38 17.61 -49.41
N GLY A 374 32.00 16.35 -49.70
CA GLY A 374 32.70 15.57 -50.74
C GLY A 374 32.93 14.04 -50.62
N ASN A 375 31.85 13.23 -50.64
CA ASN A 375 31.70 12.05 -51.52
C ASN A 375 32.64 10.79 -51.52
N VAL A 376 32.02 9.61 -51.30
CA VAL A 376 32.14 8.31 -52.07
C VAL A 376 33.35 7.34 -51.97
N GLY A 377 33.00 6.04 -51.82
CA GLY A 377 33.75 4.84 -52.26
C GLY A 377 34.33 3.96 -51.14
N GLY A 378 34.21 2.61 -51.11
CA GLY A 378 33.48 1.63 -51.95
C GLY A 378 33.98 0.18 -51.71
N GLY A 379 33.15 -0.85 -51.97
CA GLY A 379 33.47 -2.31 -51.92
C GLY A 379 33.24 -2.97 -50.53
N ASP A 380 32.32 -3.93 -50.32
CA ASP A 380 32.11 -5.30 -50.90
C ASP A 380 33.16 -6.33 -50.42
N VAL A 381 32.85 -7.56 -49.96
CA VAL A 381 32.11 -8.67 -50.60
C VAL A 381 31.72 -9.76 -49.55
N GLY A 382 30.58 -10.45 -49.76
CA GLY A 382 30.29 -11.84 -49.30
C GLY A 382 29.64 -11.99 -47.92
N GLY A 383 28.53 -12.72 -47.72
CA GLY A 383 27.90 -13.80 -48.50
C GLY A 383 28.17 -15.17 -47.85
N ASP A 384 27.24 -16.11 -47.66
CA ASP A 384 25.82 -16.20 -48.08
C ASP A 384 25.02 -17.18 -47.17
N ASP A 385 23.71 -17.30 -47.44
CA ASP A 385 22.88 -18.52 -47.33
C ASP A 385 22.49 -19.15 -45.97
N SER A 386 21.35 -19.87 -45.86
CA SER A 386 20.04 -19.79 -46.54
C SER A 386 19.02 -20.77 -45.91
N GLY A 387 17.72 -20.46 -46.02
CA GLY A 387 16.60 -21.40 -45.85
C GLY A 387 16.17 -21.74 -44.40
N GLY A 388 14.90 -22.09 -44.13
CA GLY A 388 13.72 -22.04 -45.01
C GLY A 388 12.61 -23.04 -44.63
N GLY A 389 11.38 -22.55 -44.43
CA GLY A 389 10.13 -23.31 -44.57
C GLY A 389 9.67 -24.23 -43.42
N GLY A 390 8.35 -24.36 -43.25
CA GLY A 390 7.74 -25.37 -42.37
C GLY A 390 6.34 -25.05 -41.84
N CYS A 391 5.29 -25.21 -42.66
CA CYS A 391 3.89 -25.16 -42.22
C CYS A 391 3.25 -26.56 -42.20
N GLY A 392 2.35 -26.80 -41.24
CA GLY A 392 1.51 -28.01 -41.11
C GLY A 392 1.45 -28.54 -39.67
N GLY A 393 0.36 -29.12 -39.17
CA GLY A 393 -0.97 -29.30 -39.75
C GLY A 393 -1.67 -30.56 -39.21
N GLY A 394 -2.83 -30.40 -38.54
CA GLY A 394 -3.79 -31.48 -38.24
C GLY A 394 -3.51 -32.36 -37.01
N GLY A 395 -4.58 -32.82 -36.33
CA GLY A 395 -4.48 -33.76 -35.21
C GLY A 395 -5.71 -33.80 -34.28
N CYS A 396 -6.86 -34.27 -34.76
CA CYS A 396 -8.02 -34.59 -33.93
C CYS A 396 -8.10 -36.11 -33.66
N GLY A 397 -8.59 -36.52 -32.48
CA GLY A 397 -9.11 -37.87 -32.25
C GLY A 397 -8.72 -38.52 -30.92
N GLY A 398 -9.70 -39.09 -30.20
CA GLY A 398 -9.47 -39.88 -28.98
C GLY A 398 -10.65 -39.92 -28.01
N CYS A 399 -11.64 -40.78 -28.27
CA CYS A 399 -12.72 -41.11 -27.32
C CYS A 399 -12.47 -42.47 -26.65
N GLY A 400 -13.07 -42.67 -25.46
CA GLY A 400 -13.07 -43.91 -24.65
C GLY A 400 -12.98 -43.51 -23.17
N GLY A 401 -14.02 -43.65 -22.35
CA GLY A 401 -14.66 -44.92 -21.95
C GLY A 401 -13.87 -45.49 -20.77
N GLY A 402 -14.39 -45.80 -19.59
CA GLY A 402 -15.76 -45.98 -19.08
C GLY A 402 -15.60 -46.88 -17.83
N GLY A 403 -16.41 -46.72 -16.78
CA GLY A 403 -16.18 -47.46 -15.55
C GLY A 403 -17.19 -47.17 -14.44
N CYS A 404 -18.20 -48.03 -14.33
CA CYS A 404 -19.14 -48.08 -13.21
C CYS A 404 -18.77 -49.20 -12.23
N GLY A 405 -19.17 -49.04 -10.96
CA GLY A 405 -18.99 -49.98 -9.85
C GLY A 405 -18.87 -49.14 -8.59
N GLY A 406 -19.86 -49.09 -7.69
CA GLY A 406 -20.28 -50.22 -6.83
C GLY A 406 -19.55 -50.02 -5.49
N GLY A 407 -20.18 -49.86 -4.34
CA GLY A 407 -21.54 -50.27 -3.96
C GLY A 407 -21.41 -51.31 -2.85
N ASP A 408 -21.41 -50.83 -1.60
CA ASP A 408 -21.73 -51.51 -0.34
C ASP A 408 -22.01 -50.42 0.71
#